data_AF-A0A6N2HNW8-F1
#
_entry.id   AF-A0A6N2HNW8-F1
#
_cell.length_a   1.000
_cell.length_b   1.000
_cell.length_c   1.000
_cell.angle_alpha   90.00
_cell.angle_beta   90.00
_cell.angle_gamma   90.00
#
_symmetry.space_group_name_H-M   'P 1'
#
loop_
_entity.id
_entity.type
_entity.pdbx_description
1 polymer ?
#
loop_
_entity_poly.entity_id
_entity_poly.type
_entity_poly.pdbx_seq_one_letter_code
_entity_poly.pdbx_strand_id
1 'polypeptide(L)'
;MLAGTTAGVAYAVADNVKAPYAQAAATVQSNGTISNAKGIESVKRINTGEYCINFADADLKVSNSILQATANSANRILQVTWGSGIGCGSAQNTAKVNVSNENGTKADSWFTISVH
;
A
#
# COMPACT_ATOMS: atom_id res chain seq x y z
N MET A 1 17.92 9.86 27.08
CA MET A 1 18.06 8.86 26.00
C MET A 1 17.48 9.47 24.73
N LEU A 2 18.26 9.60 23.66
CA LEU A 2 17.81 10.18 22.38
C LEU A 2 16.91 9.17 21.66
N ALA A 3 15.65 9.52 21.42
CA ALA A 3 14.76 8.73 20.56
C ALA A 3 15.04 9.07 19.09
N GLY A 4 15.68 8.16 18.37
CA GLY A 4 15.92 8.29 16.93
C GLY A 4 14.63 8.05 16.15
N THR A 5 14.17 9.06 15.42
CA THR A 5 13.08 8.95 14.45
C THR A 5 13.62 8.32 13.17
N THR A 6 13.36 7.03 12.94
CA THR A 6 13.54 6.43 11.63
C THR A 6 12.44 6.94 10.71
N ALA A 7 12.73 8.04 10.01
CA ALA A 7 11.90 8.52 8.91
C ALA A 7 11.89 7.44 7.81
N GLY A 8 10.86 6.59 7.81
CA GLY A 8 10.69 5.61 6.74
C GLY A 8 10.62 6.34 5.40
N VAL A 9 11.49 5.92 4.49
CA VAL A 9 11.61 6.48 3.13
C VAL A 9 10.31 6.29 2.37
N ALA A 10 9.78 7.37 1.83
CA ALA A 10 8.65 7.35 0.88
C ALA A 10 9.23 7.38 -0.53
N TYR A 11 8.82 6.44 -1.37
CA TYR A 11 9.25 6.39 -2.78
C TYR A 11 8.24 7.13 -3.65
N ALA A 12 8.72 8.05 -4.48
CA ALA A 12 7.93 8.73 -5.49
C ALA A 12 7.68 7.78 -6.68
N VAL A 13 6.46 7.79 -7.20
CA VAL A 13 6.05 6.99 -8.37
C VAL A 13 6.47 7.64 -9.69
N ALA A 14 6.73 6.81 -10.70
CA ALA A 14 6.62 7.22 -12.10
C ALA A 14 5.24 6.81 -12.63
N ASP A 15 4.46 7.77 -13.11
CA ASP A 15 3.10 7.55 -13.65
C ASP A 15 3.15 7.27 -15.17
N ASN A 16 3.64 6.07 -15.54
CA ASN A 16 3.82 5.69 -16.95
C ASN A 16 3.08 4.40 -17.33
N VAL A 17 2.12 3.95 -16.52
CA VAL A 17 1.43 2.68 -16.71
C VAL A 17 0.05 2.83 -17.33
N LYS A 18 -0.21 2.03 -18.37
CA LYS A 18 -1.49 1.98 -19.05
C LYS A 18 -2.50 1.10 -18.28
N ALA A 19 -3.25 1.72 -17.37
CA ALA A 19 -4.37 1.10 -16.66
C ALA A 19 -5.65 1.94 -16.85
N PRO A 20 -6.39 1.79 -17.97
CA PRO A 20 -7.48 2.71 -18.34
C PRO A 20 -8.70 2.66 -17.41
N TYR A 21 -8.95 1.52 -16.77
CA TYR A 21 -10.12 1.31 -15.89
C TYR A 21 -9.78 1.27 -14.40
N ALA A 22 -8.52 1.54 -14.04
CA ALA A 22 -8.12 1.69 -12.64
C ALA A 22 -7.95 3.18 -12.33
N GLN A 23 -8.56 3.62 -11.23
CA GLN A 23 -8.33 4.95 -10.67
C GLN A 23 -6.89 5.06 -10.15
N ALA A 24 -6.44 4.03 -9.44
CA ALA A 24 -5.06 3.88 -9.02
C ALA A 24 -4.63 2.42 -9.02
N ALA A 25 -3.37 2.14 -9.33
CA ALA A 25 -2.80 0.80 -9.22
C ALA A 25 -1.28 0.87 -9.07
N ALA A 26 -0.69 -0.11 -8.38
CA ALA A 26 0.77 -0.29 -8.35
C ALA A 26 1.16 -1.73 -8.02
N THR A 27 2.36 -2.11 -8.43
CA THR A 27 3.10 -3.21 -7.83
C THR A 27 3.95 -2.68 -6.69
N VAL A 28 3.71 -3.17 -5.48
CA VAL A 28 4.49 -2.86 -4.28
C VAL A 28 5.48 -4.00 -4.05
N GLN A 29 6.75 -3.66 -3.91
CA GLN A 29 7.82 -4.61 -3.60
C GLN A 29 7.90 -4.86 -2.10
N SER A 30 8.56 -5.95 -1.69
CA SER A 30 8.69 -6.34 -0.28
C SER A 30 9.33 -5.26 0.61
N ASN A 31 10.23 -4.44 0.07
CA ASN A 31 10.87 -3.32 0.77
C ASN A 31 10.03 -2.02 0.79
N GLY A 32 8.83 -2.03 0.20
CA GLY A 32 7.96 -0.85 0.07
C GLY A 32 8.28 0.05 -1.13
N THR A 33 9.25 -0.31 -1.98
CA THR A 33 9.41 0.35 -3.28
C THR A 33 8.24 0.00 -4.20
N ILE A 34 7.98 0.86 -5.18
CA ILE A 34 6.86 0.72 -6.10
C ILE A 34 7.34 0.66 -7.53
N SER A 35 6.66 -0.17 -8.31
CA SER A 35 6.84 -0.28 -9.75
C SER A 35 5.47 -0.36 -10.41
N ASN A 36 5.41 -0.06 -11.71
CA ASN A 36 4.17 -0.09 -12.48
C ASN A 36 3.02 0.71 -11.83
N ALA A 37 3.28 1.96 -11.46
CA ALA A 37 2.32 2.75 -10.70
C ALA A 37 1.51 3.70 -11.59
N LYS A 38 0.25 3.91 -11.19
CA LYS A 38 -0.67 4.95 -11.67
C LYS A 38 -1.50 5.44 -10.50
N GLY A 39 -1.65 6.74 -10.32
CA GLY A 39 -2.54 7.32 -9.30
C GLY A 39 -2.15 7.04 -7.84
N ILE A 40 -0.91 6.62 -7.58
CA ILE A 40 -0.38 6.35 -6.24
C ILE A 40 0.57 7.50 -5.90
N GLU A 41 0.44 8.15 -4.76
CA GLU A 41 1.36 9.23 -4.34
C GLU A 41 2.64 8.64 -3.75
N SER A 42 2.46 7.71 -2.80
CA SER A 42 3.57 7.09 -2.09
C SER A 42 3.14 5.77 -1.47
N VAL A 43 4.12 4.89 -1.28
CA VAL A 43 3.98 3.70 -0.43
C VAL A 43 5.08 3.70 0.61
N LYS A 44 4.72 3.34 1.84
CA LYS A 44 5.63 3.27 2.97
C LYS A 44 5.45 1.94 3.69
N ARG A 45 6.53 1.16 3.78
CA ARG A 45 6.61 0.02 4.69
C ARG A 45 6.84 0.56 6.10
N ILE A 46 5.85 0.41 6.98
CA ILE A 46 5.90 0.91 8.37
C ILE A 46 6.41 -0.13 9.35
N ASN A 47 6.19 -1.42 9.04
CA ASN A 47 6.71 -2.55 9.81
C ASN A 47 6.81 -3.77 8.88
N THR A 48 7.37 -4.87 9.36
CA THR A 48 7.36 -6.15 8.63
C THR A 48 5.93 -6.55 8.30
N GLY A 49 5.65 -6.77 7.01
CA GLY A 49 4.32 -7.12 6.52
C GLY A 49 3.28 -6.01 6.66
N GLU A 50 3.66 -4.74 6.87
CA GLU A 50 2.72 -3.63 7.00
C GLU A 50 3.09 -2.46 6.10
N TYR A 51 2.20 -2.15 5.16
CA TYR A 51 2.40 -1.16 4.12
C TYR A 51 1.27 -0.14 4.12
N CYS A 52 1.64 1.13 4.13
CA CYS A 52 0.72 2.26 3.95
C CYS A 52 0.80 2.73 2.50
N ILE A 53 -0.36 2.89 1.87
CA ILE A 53 -0.50 3.33 0.49
C ILE A 53 -1.29 4.62 0.50
N ASN A 54 -0.70 5.68 -0.05
CA ASN A 54 -1.35 6.95 -0.29
C ASN A 54 -1.64 7.08 -1.78
N PHE A 55 -2.88 7.39 -2.13
CA PHE A 55 -3.30 7.62 -3.50
C PHE A 55 -3.16 9.11 -3.85
N ALA A 56 -2.73 9.41 -5.07
CA ALA A 56 -2.43 10.79 -5.50
C ALA A 56 -3.68 11.66 -5.67
N ASP A 57 -4.83 11.03 -5.95
CA ASP A 57 -6.09 11.73 -6.06
C ASP A 57 -6.66 12.04 -4.67
N ALA A 58 -6.78 13.33 -4.35
CA ALA A 58 -7.31 13.81 -3.07
C ALA A 58 -8.83 13.61 -2.95
N ASP A 59 -9.54 13.51 -4.07
CA ASP A 59 -10.99 13.25 -4.13
C ASP A 59 -11.30 11.76 -4.06
N LEU A 60 -10.29 10.89 -4.18
CA LEU A 60 -10.44 9.45 -4.01
C LEU A 60 -10.80 9.12 -2.56
N LYS A 61 -12.04 8.70 -2.36
CA LYS A 61 -12.53 8.17 -1.09
C LYS A 61 -12.41 6.66 -1.09
N VAL A 62 -11.37 6.16 -0.43
CA VAL A 62 -11.11 4.71 -0.30
C VAL A 62 -12.31 3.95 0.28
N SER A 63 -13.14 4.61 1.10
CA SER A 63 -14.38 4.01 1.64
C SER A 63 -15.47 3.75 0.59
N ASN A 64 -15.42 4.42 -0.55
CA ASN A 64 -16.44 4.37 -1.60
C ASN A 64 -15.93 3.71 -2.90
N SER A 65 -14.71 3.18 -2.87
CA SER A 65 -14.07 2.54 -4.02
C SER A 65 -13.89 1.05 -3.77
N ILE A 66 -13.66 0.29 -4.84
CA ILE A 66 -13.34 -1.13 -4.73
C ILE A 66 -11.82 -1.25 -4.62
N LEU A 67 -11.35 -1.65 -3.44
CA LEU A 67 -9.94 -1.91 -3.19
C LEU A 67 -9.64 -3.39 -3.31
N GLN A 68 -8.65 -3.71 -4.14
CA GLN A 68 -8.16 -5.07 -4.29
C GLN A 68 -6.64 -5.08 -4.11
N ALA A 69 -6.17 -6.03 -3.32
CA ALA A 69 -4.76 -6.37 -3.28
C ALA A 69 -4.56 -7.86 -3.55
N THR A 70 -3.51 -8.20 -4.27
CA THR A 70 -3.22 -9.57 -4.70
C THR A 70 -1.78 -9.91 -4.36
N ALA A 71 -1.60 -11.00 -3.61
CA ALA A 71 -0.28 -11.58 -3.37
C ALA A 71 0.37 -11.97 -4.69
N ASN A 72 1.63 -11.59 -4.87
CA ASN A 72 2.45 -12.09 -5.99
C ASN A 72 3.46 -13.16 -5.54
N SER A 73 3.30 -13.67 -4.32
CA SER A 73 4.10 -14.75 -3.75
C SER A 73 3.18 -15.82 -3.18
N ALA A 74 3.59 -17.09 -3.31
CA ALA A 74 2.87 -18.18 -2.67
C ALA A 74 2.84 -18.01 -1.15
N ASN A 75 1.83 -18.59 -0.50
CA ASN A 75 1.75 -18.69 0.95
C ASN A 75 1.71 -17.30 1.63
N ARG A 76 1.03 -16.34 0.99
CA ARG A 76 0.81 -14.99 1.51
C ARG A 76 -0.67 -14.66 1.57
N ILE A 77 -1.08 -14.15 2.73
CA ILE A 77 -2.43 -13.66 2.99
C ILE A 77 -2.35 -12.14 3.08
N LEU A 78 -3.22 -11.46 2.33
CA LEU A 78 -3.31 -10.00 2.33
C LEU A 78 -4.62 -9.57 2.97
N GLN A 79 -4.52 -8.56 3.84
CA GLN A 79 -5.67 -7.87 4.40
C GLN A 79 -5.53 -6.38 4.09
N VAL A 80 -6.49 -5.86 3.32
CA VAL A 80 -6.60 -4.43 3.01
C VAL A 80 -7.54 -3.80 4.02
N THR A 81 -7.12 -2.68 4.61
CA THR A 81 -7.89 -1.92 5.59
C THR A 81 -7.78 -0.43 5.29
N TRP A 82 -8.80 0.34 5.65
CA TRP A 82 -8.86 1.78 5.42
C TRP A 82 -9.63 2.47 6.56
N GLY A 83 -9.61 3.80 6.56
CA GLY A 83 -10.28 4.61 7.58
C GLY A 83 -9.37 5.03 8.73
N SER A 84 -9.97 5.51 9.82
CA SER A 84 -9.24 6.00 10.98
C SER A 84 -8.63 4.85 11.79
N GLY A 85 -7.50 5.12 12.45
CA GLY A 85 -6.87 4.16 13.37
C GLY A 85 -6.05 3.04 12.72
N ILE A 86 -5.88 3.02 11.40
CA ILE A 86 -5.11 1.98 10.70
C ILE A 86 -3.57 2.13 10.87
N GLY A 87 -3.10 3.25 11.43
CA GLY A 87 -1.66 3.51 11.63
C GLY A 87 -0.93 4.01 10.38
N CYS A 88 -1.66 4.45 9.35
CA CYS A 88 -1.11 5.02 8.10
C CYS A 88 -1.38 6.52 7.93
N GLY A 89 -1.86 7.19 8.98
CA GLY A 89 -2.43 8.54 8.91
C GLY A 89 -3.95 8.52 8.86
N SER A 90 -4.56 9.69 8.74
CA SER A 90 -6.02 9.89 8.78
C SER A 90 -6.60 10.42 7.46
N ALA A 91 -5.87 10.27 6.35
CA ALA A 91 -6.32 10.78 5.06
C ALA A 91 -7.32 9.80 4.41
N GLN A 92 -8.33 10.34 3.73
CA GLN A 92 -9.41 9.57 3.09
C GLN A 92 -8.94 8.74 1.88
N ASN A 93 -7.79 9.13 1.33
CA ASN A 93 -7.07 8.54 0.20
C ASN A 93 -5.93 7.63 0.67
N THR A 94 -6.04 7.02 1.86
CA THR A 94 -5.02 6.11 2.42
C THR A 94 -5.60 4.73 2.69
N ALA A 95 -4.81 3.70 2.36
CA ALA A 95 -5.08 2.32 2.73
C ALA A 95 -3.88 1.69 3.43
N LYS A 96 -4.13 0.67 4.26
CA LYS A 96 -3.13 -0.20 4.84
C LYS A 96 -3.27 -1.60 4.29
N VAL A 97 -2.17 -2.17 3.80
CA VAL A 97 -2.06 -3.59 3.46
C VAL A 97 -1.23 -4.28 4.52
N ASN A 98 -1.84 -5.28 5.14
CA ASN A 98 -1.18 -6.22 6.01
C ASN A 98 -0.88 -7.50 5.23
N VAL A 99 0.33 -8.01 5.36
CA VAL A 99 0.80 -9.24 4.73
C VAL A 99 1.23 -10.21 5.83
N SER A 100 0.69 -11.42 5.80
CA SER A 100 1.12 -12.51 6.66
C SER A 100 1.39 -13.78 5.88
N ASN A 101 2.15 -14.70 6.48
CA ASN A 101 2.21 -16.08 6.02
C ASN A 101 0.94 -16.85 6.45
N GLU A 102 0.88 -18.12 6.07
CA GLU A 102 -0.24 -19.04 6.36
C GLU A 102 -0.44 -19.28 7.87
N ASN A 103 0.60 -19.07 8.67
CA ASN A 103 0.57 -19.18 10.13
C ASN A 103 0.13 -17.86 10.80
N GLY A 104 -0.28 -16.85 10.04
CA GLY A 104 -0.67 -15.54 10.54
C GLY A 104 0.49 -14.66 11.00
N THR A 105 1.75 -15.09 10.81
CA THR A 105 2.92 -14.27 11.14
C THR A 105 3.13 -13.21 10.07
N LYS A 106 3.32 -11.95 10.47
CA LYS A 106 3.61 -10.85 9.54
C LYS A 106 4.88 -11.14 8.76
N ALA A 107 4.81 -10.95 7.44
CA ALA A 107 5.92 -11.25 6.55
C ALA A 107 5.91 -10.27 5.38
N ASP A 108 7.09 -9.74 5.04
CA ASP A 108 7.22 -8.92 3.84
C ASP A 108 6.95 -9.77 2.58
N SER A 109 6.27 -9.17 1.63
CA SER A 109 6.08 -9.74 0.29
C SER A 109 5.79 -8.62 -0.69
N TRP A 110 6.14 -8.86 -1.94
CA TRP A 110 5.61 -8.06 -3.03
C TRP A 110 4.14 -8.45 -3.33
N PHE A 111 3.38 -7.46 -3.77
CA PHE A 111 1.95 -7.57 -4.09
C PHE A 111 1.53 -6.51 -5.11
N THR A 112 0.37 -6.70 -5.72
CA THR A 112 -0.28 -5.68 -6.55
C THR A 112 -1.47 -5.11 -5.79
N ILE A 113 -1.70 -3.81 -5.91
CA ILE A 113 -2.90 -3.13 -5.38
C ILE A 113 -3.57 -2.35 -6.50
N SER A 114 -4.89 -2.34 -6.52
CA SER A 114 -5.69 -1.50 -7.43
C SER A 114 -6.94 -0.95 -6.75
N VAL A 115 -7.40 0.18 -7.29
CA VAL A 115 -8.64 0.86 -6.94
C VAL A 115 -9.43 1.11 -8.23
N HIS A 116 -10.70 0.73 -8.20
CA HIS A 116 -11.65 0.88 -9.31
C HIS A 116 -12.87 1.69 -8.88
#